data_AF-A0A9D4JT76-F1
#
_entry.id   AF-A0A9D4JT76-F1
#
_cell.length_a   1.000
_cell.length_b   1.000
_cell.length_c   1.000
_cell.angle_alpha   90.00
_cell.angle_beta   90.00
_cell.angle_gamma   90.00
#
_symmetry.space_group_name_H-M   'P 1'
#
loop_
_entity.id
_entity.type
_entity.pdbx_description
1 polymer ?
#
loop_
_entity_poly.entity_id
_entity_poly.type
_entity_poly.pdbx_seq_one_letter_code
_entity_poly.pdbx_strand_id
1 'polypeptide(L)'
;MSIPCFVILQILVTCEGLVAYAYFSQKGCDPIASQQISNPNQIIPYLVTDLFAGVPGITGLYLSALCSASLSTISSLLSSISAVTSEDFIRPRFKKASEKTLTQLSKLIVVFAEWFALESP
;
A
#
# COMPACT_ATOMS: atom_id res chain seq x y z
N MET A 1 16.14 -8.54 -3.94
CA MET A 1 15.57 -7.29 -4.47
C MET A 1 16.68 -6.57 -5.22
N SER A 2 16.60 -6.43 -6.53
CA SER A 2 17.68 -5.85 -7.33
C SER A 2 17.82 -4.36 -6.99
N ILE A 3 18.97 -3.94 -6.43
CA ILE A 3 19.34 -2.55 -6.15
C ILE A 3 18.91 -1.57 -7.28
N PRO A 4 19.09 -1.88 -8.59
CA PRO A 4 18.60 -0.99 -9.66
C PRO A 4 17.09 -0.73 -9.62
N CYS A 5 16.27 -1.73 -9.25
CA CYS A 5 14.82 -1.58 -9.19
C CYS A 5 14.40 -0.59 -8.10
N PHE A 6 15.04 -0.64 -6.91
CA PHE A 6 14.76 0.29 -5.83
C PHE A 6 15.07 1.74 -6.21
N VAL A 7 16.22 1.97 -6.86
CA VAL A 7 16.61 3.32 -7.32
C VAL A 7 15.61 3.87 -8.34
N ILE A 8 15.17 3.03 -9.29
CA ILE A 8 14.17 3.42 -10.29
C ILE A 8 12.86 3.82 -9.61
N LEU A 9 12.36 3.03 -8.65
CA LEU A 9 11.13 3.36 -7.92
C LEU A 9 11.24 4.68 -7.16
N GLN A 10 12.38 4.94 -6.51
CA GLN A 10 12.59 6.20 -5.78
C GLN A 10 12.62 7.42 -6.70
N ILE A 11 13.22 7.29 -7.88
CA ILE A 11 13.21 8.37 -8.88
C ILE A 11 11.77 8.65 -9.32
N LEU A 12 10.98 7.60 -9.63
CA LEU A 12 9.59 7.75 -10.07
C LEU A 12 8.73 8.46 -9.01
N VAL A 13 8.81 8.03 -7.75
CA VAL A 13 8.06 8.65 -6.63
C VAL A 13 8.47 10.11 -6.42
N THR A 14 9.76 10.41 -6.55
CA THR A 14 10.26 11.80 -6.43
C THR A 14 9.74 12.66 -7.59
N CYS A 15 9.73 12.14 -8.80
CA CYS A 15 9.17 12.82 -9.96
C CYS A 15 7.67 13.09 -9.80
N GLU A 16 6.90 12.11 -9.28
CA GLU A 16 5.47 12.30 -8.97
C GLU A 16 5.25 13.46 -7.99
N GLY A 17 6.02 13.52 -6.91
CA GLY A 17 5.97 14.63 -5.95
C GLY A 17 6.33 15.98 -6.58
N LEU A 18 7.32 16.02 -7.48
CA LEU A 18 7.69 17.24 -8.19
C LEU A 18 6.58 17.71 -9.15
N VAL A 19 5.93 16.78 -9.85
CA VAL A 19 4.79 17.08 -10.72
C VAL A 19 3.62 17.61 -9.90
N ALA A 20 3.31 16.99 -8.76
CA ALA A 20 2.27 17.47 -7.85
C ALA A 20 2.55 18.91 -7.39
N TYR A 21 3.78 19.18 -6.95
CA TYR A 21 4.19 20.53 -6.55
C TYR A 21 4.03 21.55 -7.69
N ALA A 22 4.54 21.23 -8.88
CA ALA A 22 4.46 22.12 -10.03
C ALA A 22 3.00 22.39 -10.45
N TYR A 23 2.14 21.37 -10.37
CA TYR A 23 0.71 21.50 -10.70
C TYR A 23 -0.03 22.45 -9.77
N PHE A 24 0.11 22.27 -8.45
CA PHE A 24 -0.55 23.15 -7.47
C PHE A 24 0.07 24.56 -7.44
N SER A 25 1.38 24.67 -7.69
CA SER A 25 2.05 25.96 -7.84
C SER A 25 1.51 26.76 -9.04
N GLN A 26 1.26 26.10 -10.19
CA GLN A 26 0.67 26.76 -11.35
C GLN A 26 -0.81 27.12 -11.15
N LYS A 27 -1.59 26.27 -10.46
CA LYS A 27 -2.97 26.60 -10.09
C LYS A 27 -3.07 27.74 -9.08
N GLY A 28 -1.98 28.08 -8.38
CA GLY A 28 -1.97 29.09 -7.32
C GLY A 28 -2.88 28.75 -6.13
N CYS A 29 -3.27 27.48 -6.00
CA CYS A 29 -4.21 27.00 -5.01
C CYS A 29 -3.62 25.77 -4.32
N ASP A 30 -3.39 25.89 -3.02
CA ASP A 30 -2.96 24.77 -2.17
C ASP A 30 -4.21 24.00 -1.70
N PRO A 31 -4.33 22.70 -2.01
CA PRO A 31 -5.50 21.89 -1.68
C PRO A 31 -5.71 21.71 -0.17
N ILE A 32 -4.65 21.87 0.64
CA ILE A 32 -4.71 21.82 2.10
C ILE A 32 -5.28 23.15 2.63
N ALA A 33 -4.78 24.27 2.10
CA ALA A 33 -5.24 25.60 2.50
C ALA A 33 -6.68 25.87 2.07
N SER A 34 -7.11 25.32 0.94
CA SER A 34 -8.49 25.42 0.43
C SER A 34 -9.47 24.43 1.07
N GLN A 35 -9.03 23.65 2.07
CA GLN A 35 -9.83 22.62 2.76
C GLN A 35 -10.41 21.53 1.84
N GLN A 36 -9.81 21.32 0.66
CA GLN A 36 -10.20 20.24 -0.24
C GLN A 36 -9.67 18.88 0.23
N ILE A 37 -8.52 18.88 0.92
CA ILE A 37 -7.98 17.72 1.61
C ILE A 37 -7.74 18.05 3.09
N SER A 38 -8.16 17.14 3.98
CA SER A 38 -7.91 17.26 5.42
C SER A 38 -6.55 16.69 5.82
N ASN A 39 -6.02 15.75 5.03
CA ASN A 39 -4.78 15.04 5.35
C ASN A 39 -3.77 15.21 4.21
N PRO A 40 -2.52 15.64 4.49
CA PRO A 40 -1.49 15.79 3.46
C PRO A 40 -1.18 14.48 2.72
N ASN A 41 -1.42 13.31 3.32
CA ASN A 41 -1.23 12.01 2.66
C ASN A 41 -2.19 11.78 1.49
N GLN A 42 -3.27 12.56 1.39
CA GLN A 42 -4.26 12.44 0.31
C GLN A 42 -3.93 13.32 -0.90
N ILE A 43 -2.83 14.08 -0.87
CA ILE A 43 -2.53 15.07 -1.91
C ILE A 43 -2.33 14.43 -3.30
N ILE A 44 -1.70 13.27 -3.36
CA ILE A 44 -1.47 12.54 -4.60
C ILE A 44 -2.76 11.88 -5.12
N PRO A 45 -3.53 11.13 -4.31
CA PRO A 45 -4.86 10.67 -4.72
C PRO A 45 -5.76 11.80 -5.22
N TYR A 46 -5.72 12.96 -4.55
CA TYR A 46 -6.47 14.14 -4.94
C TYR A 46 -6.00 14.69 -6.29
N LEU A 47 -4.69 14.81 -6.51
CA LEU A 47 -4.12 15.20 -7.80
C LEU A 47 -4.60 14.30 -8.94
N VAL A 48 -4.61 12.98 -8.75
CA VAL A 48 -5.09 12.03 -9.78
C VAL A 48 -6.57 12.22 -10.06
N THR A 49 -7.39 12.44 -9.03
CA THR A 49 -8.83 12.70 -9.20
C THR A 49 -9.09 13.99 -9.99
N ASP A 50 -8.31 15.04 -9.73
CA ASP A 50 -8.47 16.36 -10.33
C ASP A 50 -7.87 16.43 -11.75
N LEU A 51 -6.74 15.74 -11.99
CA LEU A 51 -6.10 15.65 -13.30
C LEU A 51 -6.93 14.81 -14.29
N PHE A 52 -7.52 13.71 -13.83
CA PHE A 52 -8.31 12.80 -14.67
C PHE A 52 -9.83 12.96 -14.49
N ALA A 53 -10.30 14.08 -13.94
CA ALA A 53 -11.72 14.34 -13.74
C ALA A 53 -12.57 14.18 -15.02
N GLY A 54 -11.97 14.42 -16.19
CA GLY A 54 -12.62 14.27 -17.50
C GLY A 54 -12.63 12.85 -18.08
N VAL A 55 -11.95 11.87 -17.47
CA VAL A 55 -11.84 10.50 -17.99
C VAL A 55 -12.29 9.48 -16.94
N PRO A 56 -13.53 8.94 -17.05
CA PRO A 56 -14.04 8.00 -16.06
C PRO A 56 -13.22 6.70 -16.07
N GLY A 57 -12.95 6.17 -14.87
CA GLY A 57 -12.27 4.89 -14.67
C GLY A 57 -10.76 4.96 -14.37
N ILE A 58 -10.04 6.01 -14.81
CA ILE A 58 -8.59 6.12 -14.55
C ILE A 58 -8.29 6.25 -13.06
N THR A 59 -9.05 7.07 -12.35
CA THR A 59 -8.93 7.21 -10.89
C THR A 59 -9.16 5.88 -10.17
N GLY A 60 -10.15 5.10 -10.62
CA GLY A 60 -10.44 3.78 -10.07
C GLY A 60 -9.31 2.79 -10.34
N LEU A 61 -8.74 2.82 -11.56
CA LEU A 61 -7.59 2.01 -11.92
C LEU A 61 -6.37 2.35 -11.06
N TYR A 62 -6.07 3.64 -10.86
CA TYR A 62 -5.00 4.11 -9.97
C TYR A 62 -5.17 3.57 -8.55
N LEU A 63 -6.35 3.76 -7.95
CA LEU A 63 -6.63 3.27 -6.60
C LEU A 63 -6.53 1.74 -6.50
N SER A 64 -7.01 1.00 -7.50
CA SER A 64 -6.93 -0.46 -7.53
C SER A 64 -5.48 -0.96 -7.58
N ALA A 65 -4.61 -0.31 -8.36
CA ALA A 65 -3.19 -0.63 -8.44
C ALA A 65 -2.48 -0.33 -7.12
N LEU A 66 -2.81 0.80 -6.49
CA LEU A 66 -2.24 1.23 -5.21
C LEU A 66 -2.59 0.24 -4.09
N CYS A 67 -3.86 -0.13 -3.98
CA CYS A 67 -4.31 -1.16 -3.05
C CYS A 67 -3.62 -2.52 -3.31
N SER A 68 -3.49 -2.93 -4.58
CA SER A 68 -2.80 -4.18 -4.93
C SER A 68 -1.32 -4.16 -4.55
N ALA A 69 -0.63 -3.03 -4.71
CA ALA A 69 0.77 -2.86 -4.33
C ALA A 69 0.94 -2.96 -2.80
N SER A 70 0.06 -2.30 -2.04
CA SER A 70 0.01 -2.42 -0.58
C SER A 70 -0.22 -3.86 -0.13
N LEU A 71 -1.22 -4.54 -0.71
CA LEU A 71 -1.55 -5.93 -0.39
C LEU A 71 -0.41 -6.90 -0.70
N SER A 72 0.36 -6.68 -1.78
CA SER A 72 1.54 -7.49 -2.10
C SER A 72 2.63 -7.41 -1.03
N THR A 73 2.86 -6.19 -0.51
CA THR A 73 3.82 -5.94 0.58
C THR A 73 3.36 -6.63 1.86
N ILE A 74 2.08 -6.47 2.21
CA ILE A 74 1.48 -7.08 3.40
C ILE A 74 1.55 -8.61 3.31
N SER A 75 1.20 -9.20 2.17
CA SER A 75 1.26 -10.66 1.95
C SER A 75 2.68 -11.20 2.16
N SER A 76 3.70 -10.49 1.65
CA SER A 76 5.10 -10.87 1.82
C SER A 76 5.54 -10.78 3.29
N LEU A 77 5.11 -9.72 3.99
CA LEU A 77 5.38 -9.53 5.42
C LEU A 77 4.75 -10.66 6.25
N LEU A 78 3.49 -10.98 6.02
CA LEU A 78 2.77 -12.04 6.72
C LEU A 78 3.37 -13.43 6.46
N SER A 79 3.76 -13.69 5.21
CA SER A 79 4.44 -14.95 4.86
C SER A 79 5.76 -15.10 5.62
N SER A 80 6.49 -14.00 5.82
CA SER A 80 7.74 -13.96 6.57
C SER A 80 7.51 -14.15 8.08
N ILE A 81 6.50 -13.47 8.66
CA ILE A 81 6.13 -13.62 10.07
C ILE A 81 5.69 -15.05 10.37
N SER A 82 4.91 -15.66 9.49
CA SER A 82 4.47 -17.05 9.66
C SER A 82 5.65 -18.02 9.63
N ALA A 83 6.64 -17.78 8.76
CA ALA A 83 7.86 -18.58 8.70
C ALA A 83 8.69 -18.42 9.99
N VAL A 84 8.92 -17.19 10.45
CA VAL A 84 9.63 -16.89 11.71
C VAL A 84 8.92 -17.52 12.90
N THR A 85 7.60 -17.37 13.01
CA THR A 85 6.80 -17.99 14.08
C THR A 85 6.91 -19.51 14.07
N SER A 86 6.96 -20.11 12.88
CA SER A 86 7.10 -21.56 12.76
C SER A 86 8.49 -22.06 13.15
N GLU A 87 9.53 -21.31 12.83
CA GLU A 87 10.91 -21.61 13.23
C GLU A 87 11.11 -21.41 14.75
N ASP A 88 10.60 -20.31 15.30
CA ASP A 88 10.82 -19.90 16.70
C ASP A 88 9.91 -20.58 17.72
N PHE A 89 8.62 -20.80 17.41
CA PHE A 89 7.65 -21.36 18.35
C PHE A 89 7.30 -22.82 18.05
N ILE A 90 7.13 -23.16 16.77
CA ILE A 90 6.57 -24.46 16.39
C ILE A 90 7.64 -25.54 16.33
N ARG A 91 8.80 -25.29 15.72
CA ARG A 91 9.92 -26.25 15.66
C ARG A 91 10.42 -26.73 17.03
N PRO A 92 10.59 -25.89 18.06
CA PRO A 92 10.98 -26.37 19.39
C PRO A 92 9.87 -27.12 20.12
N ARG A 93 8.59 -26.86 19.82
CA ARG A 93 7.44 -27.46 20.54
C ARG A 93 6.81 -28.67 19.84
N PHE A 94 6.86 -28.74 18.51
CA PHE A 94 6.24 -29.77 17.66
C PHE A 94 7.13 -30.12 16.46
N LYS A 95 7.81 -31.27 16.51
CA LYS A 95 8.70 -31.79 15.44
C LYS A 95 8.02 -32.07 14.09
N LYS A 96 6.71 -31.87 13.93
CA LYS A 96 5.92 -32.23 12.73
C LYS A 96 4.78 -31.24 12.41
N ALA A 97 5.02 -29.93 12.42
CA ALA A 97 4.00 -29.01 11.95
C ALA A 97 3.98 -28.92 10.42
N SER A 98 2.79 -29.01 9.85
CA SER A 98 2.54 -29.14 8.41
C SER A 98 2.46 -27.77 7.72
N GLU A 99 3.08 -27.66 6.53
CA GLU A 99 3.02 -26.51 5.61
C GLU A 99 1.58 -26.05 5.28
N LYS A 100 0.60 -26.95 5.41
CA LYS A 100 -0.83 -26.65 5.22
C LYS A 100 -1.37 -25.68 6.27
N THR A 101 -0.87 -25.75 7.50
CA THR A 101 -1.30 -24.88 8.61
C THR A 101 -0.76 -23.46 8.43
N LEU A 102 0.48 -23.31 7.94
CA LEU A 102 1.07 -22.00 7.59
C LEU A 102 0.27 -21.27 6.51
N THR A 103 -0.13 -21.99 5.47
CA THR A 103 -0.88 -21.42 4.34
C THR A 103 -2.33 -21.08 4.73
N GLN A 104 -2.92 -21.83 5.66
CA GLN A 104 -4.23 -21.49 6.23
C GLN A 104 -4.14 -20.30 7.18
N LEU A 105 -3.05 -20.19 7.95
CA LEU A 105 -2.82 -19.08 8.89
C LEU A 105 -2.56 -17.76 8.14
N SER A 106 -1.78 -17.77 7.06
CA SER A 106 -1.57 -16.57 6.25
C SER A 106 -2.88 -16.04 5.64
N LYS A 107 -3.74 -16.94 5.14
CA LYS A 107 -5.09 -16.58 4.68
C LYS A 107 -5.97 -16.02 5.80
N LEU A 108 -5.90 -16.59 6.99
CA LEU A 108 -6.67 -16.13 8.16
C LEU A 108 -6.21 -14.76 8.64
N ILE A 109 -4.90 -14.51 8.71
CA ILE A 109 -4.37 -13.22 9.16
C ILE A 109 -4.71 -12.10 8.17
N VAL A 110 -4.66 -12.37 6.87
CA VAL A 110 -5.08 -11.40 5.84
C VAL A 110 -6.54 -11.00 6.06
N VAL A 111 -7.45 -11.97 6.19
CA VAL A 111 -8.88 -11.71 6.43
C VAL A 111 -9.11 -10.97 7.76
N PHE A 112 -8.38 -11.33 8.81
CA PHE A 112 -8.54 -10.69 10.13
C PHE A 112 -7.98 -9.27 10.16
N ALA A 113 -6.86 -9.02 9.48
CA ALA A 113 -6.26 -7.69 9.37
C ALA A 113 -7.12 -6.75 8.49
N GLU A 114 -7.67 -7.26 7.39
CA GLU A 114 -8.61 -6.49 6.55
C GLU A 114 -9.91 -6.18 7.30
N TRP A 115 -10.45 -7.13 8.07
CA TRP A 115 -11.61 -6.87 8.95
C TRP A 115 -11.29 -5.79 9.99
N PHE A 116 -10.15 -5.90 10.67
CA PHE A 116 -9.76 -4.95 11.71
C PHE A 116 -9.47 -3.53 11.16
N ALA A 117 -8.92 -3.45 9.95
CA ALA A 117 -8.70 -2.17 9.26
C ALA A 117 -10.00 -1.49 8.81
N LEU A 118 -11.07 -2.26 8.54
CA LEU A 118 -12.40 -1.72 8.23
C LEU A 118 -13.21 -1.28 9.47
N GLU A 119 -12.84 -1.76 10.65
CA GLU A 119 -13.48 -1.42 11.94
C GLU A 119 -12.77 -0.25 12.66
N SER A 120 -11.64 0.23 12.14
CA SER A 120 -10.92 1.37 12.72
C SER A 120 -11.50 2.70 12.17
N PRO A 121 -12.08 3.57 13.03
CA PRO A 121 -12.71 4.82 12.62
C PRO A 121 -11.73 5.86 12.07
#